data_AF-H9ZIY6-F1
#
_entry.id   AF-H9ZIY6-F1
#
_cell.length_a   1.000
_cell.length_b   1.000
_cell.length_c   1.000
_cell.angle_alpha   90.00
_cell.angle_beta   90.00
_cell.angle_gamma   90.00
#
_symmetry.space_group_name_H-M   'P 1'
#
loop_
_entity.id
_entity.type
_entity.pdbx_description
1 polymer ?
#
loop_
_entity_poly.entity_id
_entity_poly.type
_entity_poly.pdbx_seq_one_letter_code
_entity_poly.pdbx_strand_id
1 'polypeptide(L)' 'EKNHGSFDFVFVDADKDNYLNYHERLLKLVKLGGLIGYDNTLWNGSVVLPDDAPMRKYIR' A
#
# COMPACT_ATOMS: atom_id res chain seq x y z
N GLU A 1 6.53 5.78 -19.94
CA GLU A 1 6.63 5.15 -21.27
C GLU A 1 7.50 3.88 -21.26
N LYS A 2 8.84 3.95 -21.30
CA LYS A 2 9.72 2.78 -21.55
C LYS A 2 9.55 1.58 -20.58
N ASN A 3 9.11 1.83 -19.35
CA ASN A 3 8.95 0.80 -18.31
C ASN A 3 7.48 0.47 -18.01
N HIS A 4 6.53 0.87 -18.87
CA HIS A 4 5.14 0.51 -18.64
C HIS A 4 4.94 -1.00 -18.78
N GLY A 5 4.25 -1.61 -17.83
CA GLY A 5 4.00 -3.05 -17.81
C GLY A 5 5.26 -3.93 -17.74
N SER A 6 6.39 -3.41 -17.24
CA SER A 6 7.65 -4.15 -17.18
C SER A 6 7.81 -5.01 -15.93
N PHE A 7 6.90 -4.89 -14.95
CA PHE A 7 6.97 -5.62 -13.67
C PHE A 7 5.87 -6.68 -13.57
N ASP A 8 6.23 -7.87 -13.10
CA ASP A 8 5.30 -8.97 -12.84
C ASP A 8 4.64 -8.87 -11.47
N PHE A 9 5.42 -8.45 -10.47
CA PHE A 9 5.02 -8.35 -9.08
C PHE A 9 5.70 -7.15 -8.40
N VAL A 10 4.97 -6.47 -7.53
CA VAL A 10 5.49 -5.42 -6.65
C VAL A 10 4.95 -5.62 -5.24
N PHE A 11 5.84 -5.55 -4.25
CA PHE A 11 5.48 -5.51 -2.83
C PHE A 11 5.75 -4.11 -2.28
N VAL A 12 4.72 -3.48 -1.71
CA VAL A 12 4.76 -2.13 -1.15
C VAL A 12 4.68 -2.23 0.37
N ASP A 13 5.83 -2.09 1.02
CA ASP A 13 5.94 -1.91 2.46
C ASP A 13 6.78 -0.66 2.75
N ALA A 14 6.10 0.48 2.75
CA ALA A 14 6.71 1.80 2.89
C ALA A 14 5.83 2.74 3.73
N ASP A 15 5.99 4.04 3.55
CA ASP A 15 5.17 5.08 4.16
C ASP A 15 3.72 5.04 3.66
N LYS A 16 2.79 4.81 4.59
CA LYS A 16 1.38 4.50 4.28
C LYS A 16 0.64 5.70 3.66
N ASP A 17 1.05 6.92 4.00
CA ASP A 17 0.49 8.17 3.44
C ASP A 17 0.65 8.27 1.92
N ASN A 18 1.67 7.62 1.35
CA ASN A 18 1.91 7.62 -0.10
C ASN A 18 1.37 6.39 -0.82
N TYR A 19 0.68 5.46 -0.14
CA TYR A 19 0.23 4.22 -0.79
C TYR A 19 -0.66 4.46 -2.01
N LEU A 20 -1.52 5.47 -1.98
CA LEU A 20 -2.35 5.85 -3.14
C LEU A 20 -1.50 6.43 -4.27
N ASN A 21 -0.51 7.28 -3.96
CA ASN A 21 0.41 7.83 -4.96
C ASN A 21 1.26 6.74 -5.60
N TYR A 22 1.68 5.73 -4.83
CA TYR A 22 2.34 4.55 -5.35
C TYR A 22 1.38 3.75 -6.23
N HIS A 23 0.14 3.53 -5.81
CA HIS A 23 -0.85 2.79 -6.58
C HIS A 23 -1.02 3.33 -8.01
N GLU A 24 -1.22 4.64 -8.15
CA GLU A 24 -1.39 5.27 -9.47
C GLU A 24 -0.18 5.05 -10.40
N ARG A 25 1.03 5.05 -9.84
CA ARG A 25 2.27 4.82 -10.60
C ARG A 25 2.43 3.34 -10.91
N LEU A 26 2.16 2.47 -9.95
CA LEU A 26 2.32 1.02 -10.08
C LEU A 26 1.33 0.42 -11.07
N LEU A 27 0.12 0.97 -11.21
CA LEU A 27 -0.81 0.59 -12.27
C LEU A 27 -0.25 0.78 -13.69
N LYS A 28 0.70 1.72 -13.88
CA LYS A 28 1.38 1.93 -15.16
C LYS A 28 2.57 0.99 -15.33
N LEU A 29 3.24 0.64 -14.24
CA LEU A 29 4.51 -0.11 -14.24
C LEU A 29 4.28 -1.63 -14.21
N VAL A 30 3.24 -2.10 -13.53
CA VAL A 30 2.90 -3.53 -13.44
C VAL A 30 2.11 -3.94 -14.68
N LYS A 31 2.44 -5.12 -15.23
CA LYS A 31 1.75 -5.65 -16.40
C LYS A 31 0.29 -5.98 -16.11
N LEU A 32 -0.54 -6.03 -17.14
CA LEU A 32 -1.87 -6.63 -17.02
C LEU A 32 -1.76 -8.09 -16.54
N GLY A 33 -2.52 -8.44 -15.51
CA GLY A 33 -2.43 -9.74 -14.82
C GLY A 33 -1.26 -9.87 -13.85
N GLY A 34 -0.43 -8.83 -13.68
CA GLY A 34 0.56 -8.75 -12.60
C GLY A 34 -0.10 -8.46 -11.24
N LEU A 35 0.69 -8.57 -10.16
CA LEU A 35 0.19 -8.47 -8.79
C LEU A 35 0.91 -7.36 -8.01
N ILE A 36 0.14 -6.58 -7.26
CA ILE A 36 0.66 -5.60 -6.29
C ILE A 36 0.20 -6.02 -4.90
N GLY A 37 1.13 -6.27 -3.99
CA GLY A 37 0.86 -6.52 -2.58
C GLY A 37 1.15 -5.28 -1.75
N TYR A 38 0.22 -4.88 -0.87
CA TYR A 38 0.40 -3.79 0.07
C TYR A 38 0.47 -4.33 1.49
N ASP A 39 1.52 -3.99 2.22
CA ASP A 39 1.70 -4.47 3.59
C ASP A 39 0.97 -3.61 4.63
N ASN A 40 0.63 -4.26 5.74
CA ASN A 40 0.01 -3.70 6.94
C ASN A 40 -1.34 -2.99 6.71
N THR A 41 -2.13 -3.38 5.72
CA THR A 41 -3.43 -2.76 5.42
C THR A 41 -4.46 -2.90 6.55
N LEU A 42 -4.29 -3.85 7.48
CA LEU A 42 -5.09 -3.95 8.71
C LEU A 42 -4.52 -3.12 9.88
N TRP A 43 -3.36 -2.50 9.70
CA TRP A 43 -2.72 -1.56 10.62
C TRP A 43 -2.80 -1.96 12.10
N ASN A 44 -2.26 -3.13 12.44
CA ASN A 44 -2.31 -3.71 13.79
C ASN A 44 -3.73 -3.90 14.37
N GLY A 45 -4.74 -4.09 13.50
CA GLY A 45 -6.15 -4.20 13.86
C GLY A 45 -6.82 -2.87 14.22
N SER A 46 -6.12 -1.73 14.12
CA SER A 46 -6.66 -0.43 14.51
C SER A 46 -7.82 0.04 13.65
N VAL A 47 -7.95 -0.49 12.43
CA VAL A 47 -9.00 -0.14 11.46
C VAL A 47 -10.44 -0.43 11.95
N VAL A 48 -10.60 -1.19 13.03
CA VAL A 48 -11.90 -1.48 13.67
C VAL A 48 -11.99 -0.98 15.11
N LEU A 49 -10.96 -0.31 15.62
CA LEU A 49 -10.98 0.28 16.96
C LEU A 49 -11.71 1.64 16.92
N PRO A 50 -12.38 2.03 18.02
CA PRO A 50 -12.92 3.38 18.13
C PRO A 50 -11.79 4.42 18.26
N ASP A 51 -12.03 5.66 17.81
CA ASP A 51 -11.02 6.73 17.77
C ASP A 51 -10.44 7.10 19.15
N ASP A 52 -11.21 6.87 20.22
CA ASP A 52 -10.81 7.10 21.61
C ASP A 52 -10.07 5.92 22.24
N ALA A 53 -9.89 4.81 21.52
CA ALA A 53 -9.12 3.68 22.01
C ALA A 53 -7.66 4.09 22.29
N PRO A 54 -7.07 3.59 23.39
CA PRO A 54 -5.66 3.81 23.67
C PRO A 54 -4.80 3.10 22.62
N MET A 55 -4.06 3.88 21.83
CA MET A 55 -3.17 3.39 20.78
C MET A 55 -1.78 4.03 20.89
N ARG A 56 -0.77 3.31 20.41
CA ARG A 56 0.58 3.86 20.31
C ARG A 56 0.58 4.99 19.27
N LYS A 57 1.40 6.03 19.49
CA LYS A 57 1.45 7.22 18.62
C LYS A 57 1.68 6.90 17.13
N TYR A 58 2.42 5.83 16.83
CA TYR A 58 2.70 5.45 15.44
C TYR A 58 1.59 4.61 14.77
N ILE A 59 0.59 4.16 15.54
CA ILE A 59 -0.60 3.48 15.01
C ILE A 59 -1.72 4.49 14.76
N ARG A 60 -1.75 5.54 15.59
CA ARG A 60 -2.70 6.64 15.49
C ARG A 60 -2.40 7.55 14.32
#